data_AF-A0A7V6RNE1-F1
#
_entry.id   AF-A0A7V6RNE1-F1
#
_cell.length_a   1.000
_cell.length_b   1.000
_cell.length_c   1.000
_cell.angle_alpha   90.00
_cell.angle_beta   90.00
_cell.angle_gamma   90.00
#
_symmetry.space_group_name_H-M   'P 1'
#
loop_
_entity.id
_entity.type
_entity.pdbx_description
1 polymer ?
#
loop_
_entity_poly.entity_id
_entity_poly.type
_entity_poly.pdbx_seq_one_letter_code
_entity_poly.pdbx_strand_id
1 'polypeptide(L)' 'MTYRCPVCGGLQVGKVGSDQYYCWNCFLEFNYTHGVPNLYELAEDGSLIAIERNSDFV' A
#
# COMPACT_ATOMS: atom_id res chain seq x y z
N MET A 1 -15.30 -8.25 -3.81
CA MET A 1 -14.48 -7.32 -2.99
C MET A 1 -13.75 -6.39 -3.92
N THR A 2 -13.91 -5.08 -3.73
CA THR A 2 -13.16 -4.07 -4.50
C THR A 2 -12.04 -3.56 -3.62
N TYR A 3 -10.79 -3.86 -3.96
CA TYR A 3 -9.64 -3.28 -3.27
C TYR A 3 -9.52 -1.81 -3.69
N ARG A 4 -9.29 -0.93 -2.72
CA ARG A 4 -9.08 0.50 -2.95
C ARG A 4 -7.70 0.85 -2.45
N CYS A 5 -6.99 1.68 -3.19
CA CYS A 5 -5.73 2.21 -2.71
C CYS A 5 -5.98 2.96 -1.39
N PRO A 6 -5.27 2.63 -0.29
CA PRO A 6 -5.41 3.37 0.97
C PRO A 6 -4.88 4.82 0.89
N VAL A 7 -4.15 5.18 -0.17
CA VAL A 7 -3.56 6.52 -0.36
C VAL A 7 -4.45 7.41 -1.22
N CYS A 8 -4.78 7.02 -2.45
CA CYS A 8 -5.63 7.83 -3.33
C CYS A 8 -7.12 7.44 -3.31
N GLY A 9 -7.50 6.35 -2.64
CA GLY A 9 -8.86 5.78 -2.72
C GLY A 9 -9.21 5.18 -4.09
N GLY A 10 -8.25 5.16 -5.02
CA GLY A 10 -8.45 4.72 -6.39
C GLY A 10 -8.71 3.22 -6.53
N LEU A 11 -9.42 2.89 -7.62
CA LEU A 11 -9.74 1.51 -8.01
C LEU A 11 -8.66 0.89 -8.93
N GLN A 12 -7.68 1.69 -9.36
CA GLN A 12 -6.56 1.26 -10.20
C GLN A 12 -5.49 0.57 -9.35
N VAL A 13 -5.90 -0.48 -8.65
CA VAL A 13 -5.04 -1.35 -7.86
C VAL A 13 -5.01 -2.75 -8.48
N GLY A 14 -3.79 -3.23 -8.76
CA GLY A 14 -3.53 -4.56 -9.29
C GLY A 14 -3.02 -5.48 -8.20
N LYS A 15 -3.36 -6.77 -8.26
CA LYS A 15 -2.79 -7.78 -7.36
C LYS A 15 -1.45 -8.24 -7.93
N VAL A 16 -0.36 -8.06 -7.18
CA VAL A 16 1.00 -8.43 -7.60
C VAL A 16 1.53 -9.71 -6.92
N GLY A 17 0.88 -10.15 -5.84
CA GLY A 17 1.26 -11.37 -5.12
C GLY A 17 0.15 -11.92 -4.22
N SER A 18 0.49 -12.87 -3.36
CA SER A 18 -0.44 -13.38 -2.33
C SER A 18 -0.67 -12.32 -1.27
N ASP A 19 -1.86 -11.72 -1.28
CA ASP A 19 -2.27 -10.60 -0.41
C ASP A 19 -1.51 -9.29 -0.62
N GLN A 20 -0.76 -9.17 -1.71
CA GLN A 20 -0.01 -7.98 -2.12
C GLN A 20 -0.71 -7.26 -3.29
N TYR A 21 -0.87 -5.95 -3.15
CA TYR A 21 -1.57 -5.08 -4.08
C TYR A 21 -0.70 -3.87 -4.42
N TYR A 22 -0.72 -3.47 -5.68
CA TYR A 22 0.03 -2.34 -6.19
C TYR A 22 -0.92 -1.29 -6.75
N CYS A 23 -0.70 -0.03 -6.41
CA CYS A 23 -1.46 1.08 -6.99
C CYS A 23 -0.71 1.71 -8.16
N TRP A 24 -1.31 1.68 -9.34
CA TRP A 24 -0.73 2.30 -10.55
C TRP A 24 -0.68 3.83 -10.48
N ASN A 25 -1.53 4.43 -9.66
CA ASN A 25 -1.61 5.89 -9.55
C ASN A 25 -0.65 6.46 -8.51
N CYS A 26 -0.42 5.74 -7.40
CA CYS A 26 0.47 6.17 -6.33
C CYS A 26 1.85 5.52 -6.38
N PHE A 27 2.08 4.59 -7.32
CA PHE A 27 3.33 3.84 -7.46
C PHE A 27 3.81 3.16 -6.16
N LEU A 28 2.87 2.68 -5.35
CA LEU A 28 3.14 2.05 -4.06
C LEU A 28 2.50 0.69 -3.94
N GLU A 29 3.11 -0.14 -3.09
CA GLU A 29 2.67 -1.49 -2.77
C GLU A 29 2.02 -1.51 -1.39
N PHE A 30 1.00 -2.35 -1.21
CA PHE A 30 0.35 -2.55 0.07
C PHE A 30 -0.20 -3.96 0.20
N ASN A 31 -0.26 -4.47 1.42
CA ASN A 31 -0.77 -5.80 1.72
C ASN A 31 -1.69 -5.80 2.93
N TYR A 32 -2.46 -6.86 3.08
CA TYR A 32 -3.28 -7.08 4.28
C TYR A 32 -2.75 -8.27 5.07
N THR A 33 -1.97 -8.02 6.13
CA THR A 33 -1.51 -9.06 7.05
C THR A 33 -2.41 -9.03 8.27
N HIS A 34 -3.16 -10.10 8.53
CA HIS A 34 -4.05 -10.20 9.71
C HIS A 34 -5.06 -9.05 9.86
N GLY A 35 -5.55 -8.49 8.73
CA GLY A 35 -6.45 -7.35 8.72
C GLY A 35 -5.77 -5.98 8.89
N VAL A 36 -4.45 -5.96 9.10
CA VAL A 36 -3.65 -4.74 9.15
C VAL A 36 -3.10 -4.43 7.74
N PRO A 37 -3.39 -3.25 7.17
CA PRO A 37 -2.81 -2.84 5.91
C PRO A 37 -1.37 -2.37 6.11
N ASN A 38 -0.40 -3.12 5.57
CA ASN A 38 1.00 -2.68 5.48
C ASN A 38 1.18 -1.96 4.15
N LEU A 39 1.76 -0.76 4.16
CA LEU A 39 2.06 -0.01 2.95
C LEU A 39 3.58 0.07 2.79
N TYR A 40 4.05 0.02 1.56
CA TYR A 40 5.44 0.14 1.18
C TYR A 40 5.55 1.16 0.04
N GLU A 41 6.27 2.24 0.31
CA GLU A 41 6.57 3.27 -0.68
C GLU A 41 7.96 3.04 -1.25
N LEU A 42 8.13 3.31 -2.55
CA LEU A 42 9.43 3.28 -3.19
C LEU A 42 10.10 4.63 -2.95
N ALA A 43 11.18 4.63 -2.17
CA ALA A 43 12.05 5.80 -2.06
C ALA A 43 12.71 6.10 -3.41
N GLU A 44 13.16 7.35 -3.59
CA GLU A 44 13.87 7.80 -4.79
C GLU A 44 15.12 6.96 -5.13
N ASP A 45 15.72 6.34 -4.11
CA ASP A 45 16.88 5.44 -4.23
C ASP A 45 16.50 4.00 -4.62
N GLY A 46 15.21 3.69 -4.77
CA GLY A 46 14.70 2.34 -5.08
C GLY A 46 14.54 1.43 -3.87
N SER A 47 14.75 1.94 -2.65
CA SER A 47 14.49 1.23 -1.40
C SER A 47 12.99 1.20 -1.07
N LEU A 48 12.50 0.08 -0.55
CA LEU A 48 11.12 -0.05 -0.04
C LEU A 48 11.05 0.48 1.40
N ILE A 49 10.34 1.58 1.60
CA ILE A 49 10.08 2.17 2.92
C ILE A 49 8.70 1.72 3.38
N ALA A 50 8.64 0.98 4.48
CA ALA A 50 7.36 0.63 5.09
C ALA A 50 6.71 1.90 5.67
N ILE A 51 5.55 2.29 5.13
CA ILE A 51 4.71 3.34 5.72
C ILE A 51 3.87 2.66 6.79
N GLU A 52 4.33 2.77 8.04
CA GLU A 52 3.46 2.59 9.17
C GLU A 52 2.49 3.78 9.20
N ARG A 53 1.21 3.53 8.86
CA ARG A 53 0.14 4.42 9.30
C ARG A 53 -0.05 4.22 10.80
N ASN A 54 0.95 4.61 11.57
CA ASN A 54 0.82 4.73 13.00
C ASN A 54 -0.26 5.77 13.23
N SER A 55 -1.25 5.41 14.03
CA SER A 55 -2.17 6.34 14.67
C SER A 55 -1.40 7.19 15.71
N ASP A 56 -0.28 7.80 15.31
CA ASP A 56 0.47 8.79 16.09
C ASP A 56 0.07 10.18 15.59
N PHE A 57 -1.23 10.45 15.64
CA PHE A 57 -1.66 11.76 16.09
C PHE A 57 -1.84 11.61 17.59
N VAL A 58 -0.75 11.82 18.34
CA VAL A 58 -0.83 12.28 19.74
C VAL A 58 -1.29 13.73 19.79
#